data_AF-A0AA86MEE6-F1
#
_entry.id   AF-A0AA86MEE6-F1
#
_cell.length_a   1.000
_cell.length_b   1.000
_cell.length_c   1.000
_cell.angle_alpha   90.00
_cell.angle_beta   90.00
_cell.angle_gamma   90.00
#
_symmetry.space_group_name_H-M   'P 1'
#
loop_
_entity.id
_entity.type
_entity.pdbx_description
1 polymer ?
#
loop_
_entity_poly.entity_id
_entity_poly.type
_entity_poly.pdbx_seq_one_letter_code
_entity_poly.pdbx_strand_id
1 'polypeptide(L)' 'MKITVIGASGKQGSLLVKEAMSRGYEVTGFVRKGEIYSK' A
#
# COMPACT_ATOMS: atom_id res chain seq x y z
N MET A 1 6.37 -2.75 12.87
CA MET A 1 6.66 -1.43 12.26
C MET A 1 5.41 -0.94 11.54
N LYS A 2 5.05 0.34 11.66
CA LYS A 2 3.94 0.95 10.91
C LYS A 2 4.48 1.72 9.71
N ILE A 3 3.95 1.48 8.51
CA ILE A 3 4.43 2.06 7.25
C ILE A 3 3.27 2.77 6.55
N THR A 4 3.47 4.03 6.18
CA THR A 4 2.49 4.79 5.38
C THR A 4 3.00 4.95 3.95
N VAL A 5 2.17 4.62 2.96
CA VAL A 5 2.51 4.74 1.53
C VAL A 5 1.54 5.69 0.85
N ILE A 6 2.05 6.84 0.38
CA ILE A 6 1.28 7.81 -0.43
C ILE A 6 1.36 7.42 -1.90
N GLY A 7 0.22 7.42 -2.59
CA GLY A 7 0.16 6.92 -3.97
C GLY A 7 0.20 5.39 -4.03
N ALA A 8 -0.38 4.73 -3.02
CA ALA A 8 -0.41 3.27 -2.91
C ALA A 8 -1.04 2.56 -4.12
N SER A 9 -1.87 3.25 -4.92
CA SER A 9 -2.48 2.74 -6.15
C SER A 9 -1.61 2.91 -7.40
N GLY A 10 -0.44 3.56 -7.30
CA GLY A 10 0.49 3.74 -8.42
C GLY A 10 1.28 2.46 -8.75
N LYS A 11 1.97 2.46 -9.90
CA LYS A 11 2.81 1.32 -10.35
C LYS A 11 3.85 0.92 -9.29
N GLN A 12 4.53 1.91 -8.71
CA GLN A 12 5.53 1.67 -7.67
C GLN A 12 4.89 1.48 -6.30
N GLY A 13 3.91 2.31 -5.95
CA GLY A 13 3.24 2.28 -4.64
C GLY A 13 2.60 0.92 -4.34
N SER A 14 1.97 0.30 -5.34
CA SER A 14 1.35 -1.02 -5.17
C SER A 14 2.36 -2.14 -4.91
N LEU A 15 3.55 -2.07 -5.51
CA LEU A 15 4.63 -3.05 -5.25
C LEU A 15 5.22 -2.87 -3.86
N LEU A 16 5.40 -1.63 -3.40
CA LEU A 16 5.89 -1.33 -2.05
C LEU A 16 4.92 -1.81 -0.97
N VAL A 17 3.61 -1.59 -1.17
CA VAL A 17 2.58 -2.08 -0.24
C VAL A 17 2.61 -3.61 -0.17
N LYS A 18 2.65 -4.30 -1.32
CA LYS A 18 2.72 -5.78 -1.37
C LYS A 18 3.94 -6.34 -0.64
N GLU A 19 5.11 -5.75 -0.89
CA GLU A 19 6.35 -6.20 -0.24
C GLU A 19 6.32 -5.94 1.27
N ALA A 20 5.85 -4.76 1.69
CA ALA A 20 5.75 -4.41 3.09
C ALA A 20 4.75 -5.32 3.84
N MET A 21 3.63 -5.66 3.21
CA MET A 21 2.67 -6.63 3.74
C MET A 21 3.26 -8.05 3.80
N SER A 22 4.00 -8.49 2.77
CA SER A 22 4.68 -9.79 2.73
C SER A 22 5.66 -9.97 3.90
N ARG A 23 6.31 -8.87 4.32
CA ARG A 23 7.21 -8.83 5.47
C ARG A 23 6.50 -8.74 6.84
N GLY A 24 5.17 -8.72 6.86
CA GLY A 24 4.36 -8.66 8.08
C GLY A 24 4.28 -7.27 8.72
N TYR A 25 4.53 -6.19 7.95
CA TYR A 25 4.35 -4.84 8.45
C TYR A 25 2.89 -4.38 8.37
N GLU A 26 2.50 -3.52 9.31
CA GLU A 26 1.20 -2.83 9.27
C GLU A 26 1.32 -1.66 8.30
N VAL A 27 0.60 -1.72 7.18
CA VAL A 27 0.69 -0.74 6.09
C VAL A 27 -0.59 0.08 5.97
N THR A 28 -0.46 1.40 5.91
CA THR A 28 -1.55 2.33 5.59
C THR A 28 -1.31 2.97 4.23
N GLY A 29 -2.18 2.67 3.25
CA GLY A 29 -2.09 3.21 1.90
C GLY A 29 -2.99 4.43 1.70
N PHE A 30 -2.42 5.56 1.27
CA PHE A 30 -3.18 6.74 0.85
C PHE A 30 -3.34 6.74 -0.67
N VAL A 31 -4.60 6.80 -1.13
CA VAL A 31 -4.99 6.81 -2.54
C VAL A 31 -5.91 7.99 -2.81
N ARG A 32 -5.88 8.53 -4.05
CA ARG A 32 -6.71 9.67 -4.45
C ARG A 32 -8.17 9.29 -4.67
N LYS A 33 -8.43 8.08 -5.19
CA LYS A 33 -9.77 7.53 -5.40
C LYS A 33 -9.82 6.21 -4.65
N GLY A 34 -10.87 6.02 -3.84
CA GLY A 34 -11.06 4.84 -3.01
C GLY A 34 -11.44 3.61 -3.82
N GLU A 35 -10.63 3.22 -4.80
CA GLU A 35 -10.62 1.82 -5.22
C GLU A 35 -9.79 1.07 -4.18
N ILE A 36 -10.50 0.55 -3.18
CA ILE A 36 -9.95 -0.40 -2.23
C ILE A 36 -9.43 -1.56 -3.09
N TYR A 37 -8.10 -1.74 -3.13
CA TYR A 37 -7.48 -2.93 -3.70
C TYR A 37 -7.84 -4.13 -2.80
N SER A 38 -9.06 -4.61 -2.96
CA SER A 38 -9.54 -5.86 -2.39
C SER A 38 -9.55 -6.89 -3.51
N LYS A 39 -8.36 -7.28 -3.95
CA LYS A 39 -8.15 -8.44 -4.81
C LYS A 39 -7.01 -9.27 -4.25
#